data_AF-A0A955N3G3-F1
#
_entry.id   AF-A0A955N3G3-F1
#
_cell.length_a   1.000
_cell.length_b   1.000
_cell.length_c   1.000
_cell.angle_alpha   90.00
_cell.angle_beta   90.00
_cell.angle_gamma   90.00
#
_symmetry.space_group_name_H-M   'P 1'
#
loop_
_entity.id
_entity.type
_entity.pdbx_description
1 polymer ?
#
loop_
_entity_poly.entity_id
_entity_poly.type
_entity_poly.pdbx_seq_one_letter_code
_entity_poly.pdbx_strand_id
1 'polypeptide(L)'
;MKLGKIGAGMIMAALMLWSSVGFTIAETNHSADHKPGHEISKVPMTKRMALDLPPAAKEGLKLTMREHLEAIDAIVGALGREDFAGAATLTHEELGFPKHHVAMQREQGATFPPEYHELAMAHHQAAEALGAVIPTKDLKQILPHLGQTIHACVKCHQVFRLQN
;
A
#
# COMPACT_ATOMS: atom_id res chain seq x y z
N MET A 1 -55.88 -7.02 44.44
CA MET A 1 -54.69 -7.49 45.19
C MET A 1 -53.48 -7.26 44.30
N LYS A 2 -52.69 -6.18 44.39
CA LYS A 2 -51.80 -5.67 45.47
C LYS A 2 -50.69 -6.63 45.90
N LEU A 3 -49.46 -6.18 45.62
CA LEU A 3 -48.15 -6.40 46.28
C LEU A 3 -47.55 -7.83 46.26
N GLY A 4 -46.25 -8.02 46.05
CA GLY A 4 -45.16 -7.07 45.86
C GLY A 4 -43.79 -7.68 46.18
N LYS A 5 -42.78 -6.88 45.81
CA LYS A 5 -41.45 -6.71 46.42
C LYS A 5 -40.43 -7.86 46.37
N ILE A 6 -39.49 -7.68 45.43
CA ILE A 6 -38.03 -7.57 45.65
C ILE A 6 -37.59 -7.79 47.11
N GLY A 7 -36.90 -8.90 47.35
CA GLY A 7 -36.16 -9.18 48.57
C GLY A 7 -34.66 -9.04 48.31
N ALA A 8 -34.05 -8.08 48.99
CA ALA A 8 -32.60 -7.99 49.16
C ALA A 8 -32.13 -9.05 50.17
N GLY A 9 -31.04 -9.74 49.86
CA GLY A 9 -30.48 -10.83 50.67
C GLY A 9 -28.97 -10.98 50.48
N MET A 10 -28.24 -9.97 50.95
CA MET A 10 -26.99 -10.03 51.72
C MET A 10 -26.17 -11.35 51.74
N ILE A 11 -24.95 -11.26 51.17
CA ILE A 11 -23.65 -11.81 51.62
C ILE A 11 -23.53 -13.34 51.78
N MET A 12 -22.71 -13.94 50.91
CA MET A 12 -21.69 -14.91 51.31
C MET A 12 -20.50 -14.80 50.34
N ALA A 13 -19.41 -14.22 50.82
CA ALA A 13 -18.12 -14.23 50.16
C ALA A 13 -17.57 -15.66 50.15
N ALA A 14 -17.57 -16.29 48.98
CA ALA A 14 -16.82 -17.52 48.75
C ALA A 14 -15.52 -17.15 48.02
N LEU A 15 -14.44 -16.96 48.79
CA LEU A 15 -13.08 -16.99 48.27
C LEU A 15 -12.84 -18.38 47.66
N MET A 16 -12.92 -18.47 46.33
CA MET A 16 -12.31 -19.58 45.61
C MET A 16 -10.88 -19.18 45.25
N LEU A 17 -9.93 -19.73 46.02
CA LEU A 17 -8.51 -19.73 45.66
C LEU A 17 -8.36 -20.45 44.32
N TRP A 18 -8.20 -19.69 43.25
CA TRP A 18 -7.75 -20.24 41.97
C TRP A 18 -6.24 -20.44 42.04
N SER A 19 -5.83 -21.69 42.25
CA SER A 19 -4.44 -22.12 42.16
C SER A 19 -3.90 -21.80 40.78
N SER A 20 -3.02 -20.80 40.69
CA SER A 20 -2.19 -20.55 39.51
C SER A 20 -1.16 -21.67 39.39
N VAL A 21 -1.51 -22.72 38.64
CA VAL A 21 -0.52 -23.65 38.10
C VAL A 21 0.29 -22.85 37.08
N GLY A 22 1.50 -22.44 37.48
CA GLY A 22 2.46 -21.81 36.59
C GLY A 22 2.87 -22.78 35.50
N PHE A 23 2.37 -22.55 34.28
CA PHE A 23 2.88 -23.22 33.09
C PHE A 23 4.17 -22.52 32.69
N THR A 24 5.32 -23.13 33.00
CA THR A 24 6.61 -22.66 32.49
C THR A 24 6.64 -22.91 30.98
N ILE A 25 6.39 -21.87 30.19
CA ILE A 25 6.73 -21.89 28.77
C ILE A 25 8.25 -21.88 28.69
N ALA A 26 8.84 -23.01 28.32
CA ALA A 26 10.21 -23.02 27.85
C ALA A 26 10.26 -22.15 26.60
N GLU A 27 10.87 -20.97 26.70
CA GLU A 27 11.24 -20.15 25.55
C GLU A 27 12.17 -20.98 24.67
N THR A 28 11.60 -21.55 23.61
CA THR A 28 12.40 -21.98 22.49
C THR A 28 12.92 -20.70 21.84
N ASN A 29 14.20 -20.39 22.14
CA ASN A 29 14.97 -19.38 21.44
C ASN A 29 15.07 -19.77 19.96
N HIS A 30 14.04 -19.44 19.19
CA HIS A 30 14.14 -19.35 17.75
C HIS A 30 14.86 -18.04 17.44
N SER A 31 16.19 -18.09 17.51
CA SER A 31 17.04 -17.15 16.79
C SER A 31 16.86 -17.40 15.28
N ALA A 32 15.73 -16.95 14.75
CA ALA A 32 15.61 -16.65 13.35
C ALA A 32 16.49 -15.42 13.10
N ASP A 33 17.63 -15.64 12.46
CA ASP A 33 18.52 -14.62 11.91
C ASP A 33 17.76 -13.83 10.83
N HIS A 34 16.86 -12.95 11.26
CA HIS A 34 16.31 -11.91 10.42
C HIS A 34 17.31 -10.76 10.43
N LYS A 35 18.22 -10.77 9.45
CA LYS A 35 18.95 -9.55 9.08
C LYS A 35 17.94 -8.43 8.84
N PRO A 36 17.97 -7.31 9.58
CA PRO A 36 17.21 -6.12 9.23
C PRO A 36 17.94 -5.44 8.06
N GLY A 37 17.77 -6.01 6.87
CA GLY A 37 18.42 -5.58 5.64
C GLY A 37 17.49 -4.77 4.75
N HIS A 38 16.87 -3.72 5.29
CA HIS A 38 16.39 -2.61 4.47
C HIS A 38 16.81 -1.29 5.12
N GLU A 39 18.12 -1.13 5.28
CA GLU A 39 18.69 0.20 5.40
C GLU A 39 18.42 0.91 4.08
N ILE A 40 17.43 1.80 4.07
CA ILE A 40 17.22 2.72 2.95
C ILE A 40 18.43 3.65 2.96
N SER A 41 19.45 3.28 2.19
CA SER A 41 20.62 4.09 1.97
C SER A 41 20.15 5.45 1.47
N LYS A 42 20.34 6.51 2.28
CA LYS A 42 20.03 7.89 1.90
C LYS A 42 21.03 8.33 0.84
N VAL A 43 20.78 7.93 -0.41
CA VAL A 43 21.49 8.47 -1.56
C VAL A 43 21.23 9.99 -1.57
N PRO A 44 22.27 10.84 -1.63
CA PRO A 44 22.09 12.28 -1.68
C PRO A 44 21.18 12.64 -2.86
N MET A 45 20.03 13.28 -2.60
CA MET A 45 19.01 13.60 -3.60
C MET A 45 19.43 14.69 -4.61
N THR A 46 20.71 15.08 -4.61
CA THR A 46 21.28 16.19 -5.38
C THR A 46 21.61 15.84 -6.84
N LYS A 47 21.33 14.61 -7.30
CA LYS A 47 21.61 14.14 -8.68
C LYS A 47 20.37 13.86 -9.56
N ARG A 48 19.15 14.11 -9.07
CA ARG A 48 17.93 13.84 -9.85
C ARG A 48 17.75 14.82 -11.01
N MET A 49 17.44 14.29 -12.20
CA MET A 49 17.16 15.06 -13.40
C MET A 49 15.82 15.80 -13.25
N ALA A 50 15.84 17.10 -13.46
CA ALA A 50 14.62 17.90 -13.45
C ALA A 50 13.92 17.78 -14.81
N LEU A 51 12.64 17.44 -14.81
CA LEU A 51 11.83 17.46 -16.04
C LEU A 51 11.51 18.90 -16.41
N ASP A 52 11.85 19.29 -17.64
CA ASP A 52 11.58 20.61 -18.21
C ASP A 52 10.25 20.62 -18.96
N LEU A 53 9.16 20.73 -18.20
CA LEU A 53 7.80 20.60 -18.71
C LEU A 53 7.12 21.97 -18.79
N PRO A 54 6.28 22.21 -19.82
CA PRO A 54 5.35 23.33 -19.82
C PRO A 54 4.49 23.33 -18.53
N PRO A 55 4.09 24.51 -18.00
CA PRO A 55 3.35 24.59 -16.74
C PRO A 55 2.11 23.70 -16.66
N ALA A 56 1.32 23.64 -17.74
CA ALA A 56 0.12 22.80 -17.79
C ALA A 56 0.45 21.30 -17.69
N ALA A 57 1.47 20.82 -18.41
CA ALA A 57 1.92 19.43 -18.35
C ALA A 57 2.50 19.08 -16.97
N LYS A 58 3.24 20.00 -16.35
CA LYS A 58 3.75 19.84 -14.97
C LYS A 58 2.60 19.63 -13.97
N GLU A 59 1.53 20.43 -14.04
CA GLU A 59 0.37 20.27 -13.16
C GLU A 59 -0.43 19.00 -13.47
N GLY A 60 -0.57 18.65 -14.75
CA GLY A 60 -1.18 17.39 -15.19
C GLY A 60 -0.46 16.16 -14.64
N LEU A 61 0.87 16.15 -14.71
CA LEU A 61 1.70 15.09 -14.15
C LEU A 61 1.59 15.05 -12.62
N LYS A 62 1.65 16.19 -11.92
CA LYS A 62 1.45 16.22 -10.46
C LYS A 62 0.11 15.64 -10.03
N LEU A 63 -0.96 15.98 -10.75
CA LEU A 63 -2.28 15.44 -10.48
C LEU A 63 -2.29 13.92 -10.66
N THR A 64 -1.74 13.43 -11.77
CA THR A 64 -1.63 11.99 -12.04
C THR A 64 -0.85 11.26 -10.94
N MET A 65 0.26 11.82 -10.47
CA MET A 65 1.04 11.20 -9.38
C MET A 65 0.31 11.20 -8.04
N ARG A 66 -0.53 12.21 -7.75
CA ARG A 66 -1.39 12.20 -6.55
C ARG A 66 -2.47 11.13 -6.65
N GLU A 67 -3.13 11.03 -7.80
CA GLU A 67 -4.15 10.00 -8.03
C GLU A 67 -3.57 8.59 -7.95
N HIS A 68 -2.35 8.34 -8.44
CA HIS A 68 -1.69 7.05 -8.25
C HIS A 68 -1.45 6.73 -6.77
N LEU A 69 -1.07 7.71 -5.95
CA LEU A 69 -0.89 7.50 -4.52
C LEU A 69 -2.23 7.20 -3.82
N GLU A 70 -3.28 7.95 -4.18
CA GLU A 70 -4.65 7.71 -3.69
C GLU A 70 -5.16 6.32 -4.08
N ALA A 71 -4.87 5.86 -5.30
CA ALA A 71 -5.21 4.52 -5.76
C ALA A 71 -4.48 3.44 -4.95
N ILE A 72 -3.18 3.62 -4.65
CA ILE A 72 -2.44 2.68 -3.78
C ILE A 72 -3.07 2.59 -2.39
N ASP A 73 -3.45 3.70 -1.78
CA ASP A 73 -4.16 3.72 -0.50
C ASP A 73 -5.49 2.94 -0.58
N ALA A 74 -6.29 3.21 -1.60
CA ALA A 74 -7.57 2.53 -1.82
C ALA A 74 -7.39 1.01 -2.04
N ILE A 75 -6.39 0.59 -2.82
CA ILE A 75 -6.06 -0.81 -3.06
C ILE A 75 -5.62 -1.50 -1.76
N VAL A 76 -4.74 -0.88 -0.98
CA VAL A 76 -4.33 -1.41 0.33
C VAL A 76 -5.53 -1.56 1.26
N GLY A 77 -6.41 -0.55 1.29
CA GLY A 77 -7.65 -0.60 2.06
C GLY A 77 -8.60 -1.73 1.61
N ALA A 78 -8.75 -1.93 0.30
CA ALA A 78 -9.58 -3.01 -0.25
C ALA A 78 -8.99 -4.39 0.08
N LEU A 79 -7.68 -4.59 -0.10
CA LEU A 79 -6.98 -5.82 0.25
C LEU A 79 -7.10 -6.13 1.75
N GLY A 80 -6.96 -5.12 2.61
CA GLY A 80 -7.11 -5.28 4.07
C GLY A 80 -8.51 -5.66 4.52
N ARG A 81 -9.54 -5.37 3.71
CA ARG A 81 -10.93 -5.79 3.94
C ARG A 81 -11.32 -7.06 3.16
N GLU A 82 -10.36 -7.71 2.52
CA GLU A 82 -10.58 -8.87 1.64
C GLU A 82 -11.53 -8.57 0.45
N ASP A 83 -11.67 -7.30 0.07
CA ASP A 83 -12.38 -6.88 -1.14
C ASP A 83 -11.47 -7.02 -2.36
N PHE A 84 -11.18 -8.27 -2.73
CA PHE A 84 -10.29 -8.57 -3.86
C PHE A 84 -10.87 -8.13 -5.20
N ALA A 85 -12.20 -8.15 -5.35
CA ALA A 85 -12.84 -7.67 -6.58
C ALA A 85 -12.62 -6.16 -6.73
N GLY A 86 -12.91 -5.38 -5.67
CA GLY A 86 -12.64 -3.95 -5.65
C GLY A 86 -11.17 -3.61 -5.84
N ALA A 87 -10.26 -4.35 -5.19
CA ALA A 87 -8.82 -4.16 -5.36
C ALA A 87 -8.36 -4.39 -6.81
N ALA A 88 -8.88 -5.42 -7.49
CA ALA A 88 -8.54 -5.71 -8.87
C ALA A 88 -9.04 -4.60 -9.82
N THR A 89 -10.28 -4.14 -9.64
CA THR A 89 -10.86 -3.03 -10.41
C THR A 89 -10.04 -1.75 -10.23
N LEU A 90 -9.77 -1.36 -8.97
CA LEU A 90 -8.96 -0.17 -8.67
C LEU A 90 -7.56 -0.26 -9.29
N THR A 91 -6.92 -1.43 -9.22
CA THR A 91 -5.59 -1.63 -9.81
C THR A 91 -5.60 -1.41 -11.32
N HIS A 92 -6.59 -1.96 -12.03
CA HIS A 92 -6.69 -1.83 -13.48
C HIS A 92 -7.06 -0.40 -13.90
N GLU A 93 -8.09 0.19 -13.29
CA GLU A 93 -8.65 1.48 -13.71
C GLU A 93 -7.73 2.66 -13.35
N GLU A 94 -7.10 2.62 -12.17
CA GLU A 94 -6.39 3.78 -11.63
C GLU A 94 -4.86 3.71 -11.73
N LEU A 95 -4.29 2.52 -11.96
CA LEU A 95 -2.83 2.32 -12.10
C LEU A 95 -2.45 1.60 -13.40
N GLY A 96 -3.37 0.84 -13.99
CA GLY A 96 -3.17 0.10 -15.23
C GLY A 96 -3.14 0.97 -16.49
N PHE A 97 -3.18 0.32 -17.65
CA PHE A 97 -3.13 1.00 -18.95
C PHE A 97 -4.28 1.99 -19.23
N PRO A 98 -5.53 1.80 -18.77
CA PRO A 98 -6.59 2.79 -18.96
C PRO A 98 -6.19 4.18 -18.45
N LYS A 99 -5.49 4.24 -17.30
CA LYS A 99 -5.03 5.51 -16.71
C LYS A 99 -3.95 6.21 -17.54
N HIS A 100 -3.16 5.46 -18.30
CA HIS A 100 -2.10 5.99 -19.15
C HIS A 100 -2.64 7.02 -20.15
N HIS A 101 -3.79 6.73 -20.79
CA HIS A 101 -4.40 7.66 -21.75
C HIS A 101 -4.84 8.98 -21.11
N VAL A 102 -5.37 8.92 -19.89
CA VAL A 102 -5.75 10.11 -19.12
C VAL A 102 -4.52 10.95 -18.77
N ALA A 103 -3.43 10.31 -18.37
CA ALA A 103 -2.16 10.98 -18.09
C ALA A 103 -1.61 11.70 -19.33
N MET A 104 -1.55 11.01 -20.48
CA MET A 104 -1.08 11.59 -21.75
C MET A 104 -1.89 12.81 -22.18
N GLN A 105 -3.22 12.79 -22.01
CA GLN A 105 -4.08 13.93 -22.33
C GLN A 105 -3.75 15.14 -21.46
N ARG A 106 -3.51 14.94 -20.16
CA ARG A 106 -3.16 16.01 -19.22
C ARG A 106 -1.77 16.60 -19.49
N GLU A 107 -0.86 15.77 -19.98
CA GLU A 107 0.50 16.17 -20.35
C GLU A 107 0.55 16.89 -21.71
N GLN A 108 -0.54 16.91 -22.48
CA GLN A 108 -0.72 17.70 -23.71
C GLN A 108 0.39 17.49 -24.75
N GLY A 109 0.95 16.28 -24.83
CA GLY A 109 2.04 15.97 -25.76
C GLY A 109 3.39 16.58 -25.38
N ALA A 110 3.59 16.95 -24.11
CA ALA A 110 4.90 17.35 -23.62
C ALA A 110 5.95 16.26 -23.92
N THR A 111 7.17 16.69 -24.23
CA THR A 111 8.28 15.78 -24.52
C THR A 111 8.95 15.37 -23.21
N PHE A 112 9.04 14.06 -22.98
CA PHE A 112 9.77 13.49 -21.86
C PHE A 112 11.04 12.78 -22.36
N PRO A 113 12.07 12.63 -21.50
CA PRO A 113 13.22 11.78 -21.81
C PRO A 113 12.79 10.33 -22.09
N PRO A 114 13.44 9.60 -23.00
CA PRO A 114 13.11 8.19 -23.26
C PRO A 114 13.08 7.31 -22.00
N GLU A 115 14.05 7.50 -21.10
CA GLU A 115 14.12 6.79 -19.81
C GLU A 115 12.90 7.05 -18.91
N TYR A 116 12.30 8.25 -18.97
CA TYR A 116 11.05 8.53 -18.26
C TYR A 116 9.91 7.65 -18.78
N HIS A 117 9.79 7.52 -20.11
CA HIS A 117 8.76 6.67 -20.71
C HIS A 117 8.95 5.20 -20.33
N GLU A 118 10.19 4.71 -20.30
CA GLU A 118 10.47 3.33 -19.86
C GLU A 118 10.04 3.09 -18.41
N LEU A 119 10.36 4.02 -17.50
CA LEU A 119 9.96 3.92 -16.09
C LEU A 119 8.44 4.07 -15.89
N ALA A 120 7.80 4.97 -16.65
CA ALA A 120 6.34 5.13 -16.63
C ALA A 120 5.64 3.86 -17.14
N MET A 121 6.15 3.24 -18.21
CA MET A 121 5.60 1.98 -18.73
C MET A 121 5.83 0.82 -17.75
N ALA A 122 6.99 0.75 -17.10
CA ALA A 122 7.26 -0.25 -16.07
C ALA A 122 6.28 -0.16 -14.89
N HIS A 123 5.82 1.05 -14.54
CA HIS A 123 4.77 1.22 -13.53
C HIS A 123 3.44 0.59 -13.97
N HIS A 124 2.95 0.91 -15.17
CA HIS A 124 1.70 0.33 -15.68
C HIS A 124 1.79 -1.20 -15.81
N GLN A 125 2.92 -1.73 -16.28
CA GLN A 125 3.14 -3.19 -16.35
C GLN A 125 3.11 -3.86 -14.98
N ALA A 126 3.72 -3.25 -13.96
CA ALA A 126 3.67 -3.75 -12.59
C ALA A 126 2.23 -3.72 -12.04
N ALA A 127 1.46 -2.67 -12.35
CA ALA A 127 0.06 -2.58 -11.97
C ALA A 127 -0.80 -3.69 -12.64
N GLU A 128 -0.64 -3.94 -13.93
CA GLU A 128 -1.35 -5.05 -14.60
C GLU A 128 -0.96 -6.41 -14.01
N ALA A 129 0.32 -6.63 -13.70
CA ALA A 129 0.78 -7.86 -13.06
C ALA A 129 0.17 -8.03 -11.66
N LEU A 130 0.04 -6.95 -10.89
CA LEU A 130 -0.69 -6.95 -9.62
C LEU A 130 -2.17 -7.29 -9.84
N GLY A 131 -2.84 -6.64 -10.78
CA GLY A 131 -4.24 -6.89 -11.13
C GLY A 131 -4.51 -8.36 -11.47
N ALA A 132 -3.58 -8.99 -12.20
CA ALA A 132 -3.68 -10.40 -12.61
C ALA A 132 -3.58 -11.39 -11.43
N VAL A 133 -2.86 -11.06 -10.35
CA VAL A 133 -2.71 -11.97 -9.19
C VAL A 133 -3.73 -11.72 -8.10
N ILE A 134 -4.40 -10.57 -8.06
CA ILE A 134 -5.43 -10.27 -7.04
C ILE A 134 -6.56 -11.33 -6.99
N PRO A 135 -7.08 -11.87 -8.12
CA PRO A 135 -8.10 -12.92 -8.10
C PRO A 135 -7.71 -14.21 -7.38
N THR A 136 -6.42 -14.45 -7.11
CA THR A 136 -5.96 -15.60 -6.32
C THR A 136 -6.41 -15.52 -4.86
N LYS A 137 -6.71 -14.31 -4.36
CA LYS A 137 -7.04 -14.01 -2.96
C LYS A 137 -5.96 -14.43 -1.95
N ASP A 138 -4.75 -14.70 -2.43
CA ASP A 138 -3.61 -15.07 -1.60
C ASP A 138 -2.72 -13.85 -1.39
N LEU A 139 -2.77 -13.25 -0.20
CA LEU A 139 -1.94 -12.09 0.13
C LEU A 139 -0.43 -12.38 0.00
N LYS A 140 0.02 -13.63 0.16
CA LYS A 140 1.42 -13.99 -0.04
C LYS A 140 1.83 -13.91 -1.51
N GLN A 141 0.90 -14.09 -2.43
CA GLN A 141 1.11 -13.86 -3.86
C GLN A 141 0.89 -12.39 -4.23
N ILE A 142 -0.11 -11.72 -3.65
CA ILE A 142 -0.49 -10.35 -4.01
C ILE A 142 0.53 -9.31 -3.53
N LEU A 143 0.94 -9.37 -2.27
CA LEU A 143 1.76 -8.31 -1.65
C LEU A 143 3.13 -8.12 -2.34
N PRO A 144 3.83 -9.16 -2.83
CA PRO A 144 5.03 -8.97 -3.63
C PRO A 144 4.80 -8.13 -4.89
N HIS A 145 3.68 -8.31 -5.61
CA HIS A 145 3.34 -7.51 -6.79
C HIS A 145 2.97 -6.08 -6.42
N LEU A 146 2.26 -5.87 -5.31
CA LEU A 146 2.01 -4.53 -4.78
C LEU A 146 3.32 -3.79 -4.46
N GLY A 147 4.28 -4.51 -3.86
CA GLY A 147 5.62 -4.01 -3.61
C GLY A 147 6.36 -3.61 -4.90
N GLN A 148 6.22 -4.40 -5.98
CA GLN A 148 6.80 -4.08 -7.29
C GLN A 148 6.18 -2.81 -7.91
N THR A 149 4.86 -2.63 -7.80
CA THR A 149 4.18 -1.41 -8.27
C THR A 149 4.70 -0.16 -7.54
N ILE A 150 4.84 -0.23 -6.21
CA ILE A 150 5.41 0.87 -5.41
C ILE A 150 6.89 1.09 -5.76
N HIS A 151 7.64 0.01 -6.01
CA HIS A 151 9.05 0.10 -6.38
C HIS A 151 9.26 0.82 -7.72
N ALA A 152 8.33 0.72 -8.67
CA ALA A 152 8.36 1.51 -9.90
C ALA A 152 8.28 3.02 -9.62
N CYS A 153 7.45 3.46 -8.67
CA CYS A 153 7.39 4.85 -8.22
C CYS A 153 8.75 5.30 -7.64
N VAL A 154 9.36 4.45 -6.79
CA VAL A 154 10.67 4.73 -6.18
C VAL A 154 11.75 4.88 -7.24
N LYS A 155 11.80 3.98 -8.23
CA LYS A 155 12.78 4.05 -9.34
C LYS A 155 12.64 5.35 -10.13
N CYS A 156 11.42 5.73 -10.51
CA CYS A 156 11.19 7.01 -11.20
C CYS A 156 11.65 8.20 -10.32
N HIS A 157 11.29 8.22 -9.04
CA HIS A 157 11.63 9.30 -8.12
C HIS A 157 13.13 9.36 -7.72
N GLN A 158 13.90 8.29 -7.96
CA GLN A 158 15.35 8.28 -7.81
C GLN A 158 16.07 8.93 -9.00
N VAL A 159 15.46 8.90 -10.19
CA VAL A 159 16.04 9.47 -11.41
C VAL A 159 15.50 10.88 -11.64
N PHE A 160 14.19 11.05 -11.58
CA PHE A 160 13.51 12.28 -11.96
C PHE A 160 12.96 13.06 -10.77
N ARG A 161 12.84 14.37 -10.99
CA ARG A 161 12.07 15.28 -10.13
C ARG A 161 11.34 16.27 -11.00
N LEU A 162 10.23 16.78 -10.50
CA LEU A 162 9.65 17.99 -11.06
C LEU A 162 10.49 19.20 -10.64
N GLN A 163 10.64 20.18 -11.53
CA GLN A 163 11.18 21.48 -11.14
C GLN A 163 10.23 22.14 -10.14
N ASN A 164 10.76 22.88 -9.15
CA ASN A 164 9.93 23.63 -8.22
C ASN A 164 9.39 24.87 -8.91
#